data_AF-A0A842SDZ6-F1
#
_entry.id   AF-A0A842SDZ6-F1
#
_cell.length_a   1.000
_cell.length_b   1.000
_cell.length_c   1.000
_cell.angle_alpha   90.00
_cell.angle_beta   90.00
_cell.angle_gamma   90.00
#
_symmetry.space_group_name_H-M   'P 1'
#
loop_
_entity.id
_entity.type
_entity.pdbx_description
1 polymer ?
#
loop_
_entity_poly.entity_id
_entity_poly.type
_entity_poly.pdbx_seq_one_letter_code
_entity_poly.pdbx_strand_id
1 'polypeptide(L)'
;MKKRIVMIIFFCLITASFFVSAGDSLQVWVKPTAHFETNENVTIGGKAIDTGSGTALSGRDLTVRIVDPNGDVSVLHDQNLTTDSSGKFTSSDYTGTSISGKYSVISYLYNVDPLIPPTVGAAFFYVEPEREYKVETDKFIYEPGENVTITITVNDVDANGTKTPAANENVPLKVFNEAGTLVVDSPSITTGSSGTVSINYTVPVTSS
;
A
#
# COMPACT_ATOMS: atom_id res chain seq x y z
N MET A 1 1.60 17.32 -26.80
CA MET A 1 0.55 16.54 -26.11
C MET A 1 1.22 15.52 -25.19
N LYS A 2 1.13 15.67 -23.87
CA LYS A 2 1.67 14.70 -22.89
C LYS A 2 0.70 13.53 -22.79
N LYS A 3 1.09 12.33 -23.24
CA LYS A 3 0.31 11.11 -23.02
C LYS A 3 0.52 10.67 -21.58
N ARG A 4 -0.54 10.65 -20.77
CA ARG A 4 -0.56 10.00 -19.45
C ARG A 4 -0.68 8.51 -19.67
N ILE A 5 0.26 7.73 -19.15
CA ILE A 5 0.13 6.28 -19.02
C ILE A 5 -0.81 6.05 -17.85
N VAL A 6 -1.97 5.46 -18.11
CA VAL A 6 -2.90 4.99 -17.07
C VAL A 6 -2.62 3.51 -16.90
N MET A 7 -1.92 3.16 -15.83
CA MET A 7 -1.74 1.77 -15.42
C MET A 7 -3.04 1.32 -14.74
N ILE A 8 -3.78 0.44 -15.40
CA ILE A 8 -4.98 -0.19 -14.82
C ILE A 8 -4.50 -1.43 -14.07
N ILE A 9 -4.28 -1.31 -12.77
CA ILE A 9 -4.06 -2.46 -11.88
C ILE A 9 -5.44 -3.07 -11.60
N PHE A 10 -5.60 -4.35 -11.92
CA PHE A 10 -6.74 -5.15 -11.43
C PHE A 10 -6.51 -5.44 -9.95
N PHE A 11 -7.28 -4.79 -9.07
CA PHE A 11 -7.16 -5.00 -7.63
C PHE A 11 -7.99 -6.20 -7.16
N CYS A 12 -7.33 -7.12 -6.45
CA CYS A 12 -7.99 -8.17 -5.70
C CYS A 12 -8.62 -7.55 -4.45
N LEU A 13 -9.95 -7.64 -4.32
CA LEU A 13 -10.66 -7.25 -3.10
C LEU A 13 -10.29 -8.26 -1.99
N ILE A 14 -9.39 -7.89 -1.09
CA ILE A 14 -9.08 -8.71 0.09
C ILE A 14 -10.28 -8.61 1.04
N THR A 15 -11.17 -9.59 0.95
CA THR A 15 -12.30 -9.73 1.86
C THR A 15 -11.87 -10.67 2.98
N ALA A 16 -11.64 -10.13 4.18
CA ALA A 16 -11.44 -10.97 5.35
C ALA A 16 -12.81 -11.22 6.00
N SER A 17 -13.26 -12.47 5.96
CA SER A 17 -14.49 -12.89 6.65
C SER A 17 -14.09 -13.62 7.92
N PHE A 18 -14.56 -13.15 9.07
CA PHE A 18 -14.41 -13.84 10.35
C PHE A 18 -15.78 -14.34 10.80
N PHE A 19 -15.82 -15.61 11.23
CA PHE A 19 -16.99 -16.22 11.84
C PHE A 19 -16.75 -16.29 13.34
N VAL A 20 -17.59 -15.63 14.12
CA VAL A 20 -17.59 -15.77 15.59
C VAL A 20 -18.83 -16.58 15.97
N SER A 21 -18.69 -17.47 16.95
CA SER A 21 -19.73 -18.45 17.27
C SER A 21 -21.01 -17.80 17.81
N ALA A 22 -22.14 -18.28 17.25
CA ALA A 22 -23.55 -18.07 17.62
C ALA A 22 -24.22 -16.77 17.11
N GLY A 23 -24.83 -16.88 15.91
CA GLY A 23 -25.93 -16.01 15.48
C GLY A 23 -25.52 -14.96 14.45
N ASP A 24 -24.59 -14.06 14.80
CA ASP A 24 -24.22 -12.90 13.97
C ASP A 24 -22.83 -13.08 13.32
N SER A 25 -22.64 -12.51 12.12
CA SER A 25 -21.33 -12.39 11.44
C SER A 25 -21.10 -10.96 10.99
N LEU A 26 -19.85 -10.53 11.16
CA LEU A 26 -19.36 -9.25 10.69
C LEU A 26 -18.27 -9.48 9.64
N GLN A 27 -18.53 -9.03 8.41
CA GLN A 27 -17.54 -8.99 7.34
C GLN A 27 -16.99 -7.57 7.23
N VAL A 28 -15.67 -7.43 7.26
CA VAL A 28 -14.98 -6.13 7.19
C VAL A 28 -14.12 -6.12 5.92
N TRP A 29 -14.14 -5.01 5.20
CA TRP A 29 -13.30 -4.79 4.02
C TRP A 29 -12.69 -3.39 4.03
N VAL A 30 -11.55 -3.25 3.36
CA VAL A 30 -10.91 -1.97 3.10
C VAL A 30 -11.07 -1.65 1.62
N LYS A 31 -11.47 -0.42 1.28
CA LYS A 31 -11.62 0.04 -0.11
C LYS A 31 -10.81 1.32 -0.34
N PRO A 32 -10.36 1.57 -1.58
CA PRO A 32 -10.45 0.72 -2.77
C PRO A 32 -9.28 -0.28 -2.92
N THR A 33 -8.21 -0.13 -2.16
CA THR A 33 -6.96 -0.91 -2.29
C THR A 33 -6.53 -1.53 -0.96
N ALA A 34 -5.72 -2.59 -1.02
CA ALA A 34 -5.03 -3.12 0.16
C ALA A 34 -3.65 -2.46 0.36
N HIS A 35 -3.21 -1.65 -0.61
CA HIS A 35 -1.94 -0.93 -0.63
C HIS A 35 -2.25 0.55 -0.84
N PHE A 36 -1.67 1.40 0.00
CA PHE A 36 -1.85 2.84 0.03
C PHE A 36 -0.48 3.51 0.06
N GLU A 37 -0.39 4.73 -0.46
CA GLU A 37 0.77 5.59 -0.23
C GLU A 37 0.66 6.29 1.13
N THR A 38 1.78 6.83 1.62
CA THR A 38 1.76 7.62 2.85
C THR A 38 0.85 8.84 2.69
N ASN A 39 0.05 9.11 3.72
CA ASN A 39 -0.96 10.18 3.75
C ASN A 39 -2.14 10.02 2.77
N GLU A 40 -2.29 8.88 2.11
CA GLU A 40 -3.49 8.58 1.32
C GLU A 40 -4.70 8.33 2.22
N ASN A 41 -5.87 8.78 1.78
CA ASN A 41 -7.15 8.54 2.46
C ASN A 41 -7.55 7.06 2.37
N VAL A 42 -7.83 6.46 3.52
CA VAL A 42 -8.32 5.08 3.60
C VAL A 42 -9.79 5.07 3.97
N THR A 43 -10.63 4.45 3.15
CA THR A 43 -12.04 4.21 3.47
C THR A 43 -12.24 2.77 3.95
N ILE A 44 -12.73 2.60 5.18
CA ILE A 44 -13.10 1.29 5.71
C ILE A 44 -14.58 1.05 5.47
N GLY A 45 -14.97 -0.19 5.15
CA GLY A 45 -16.38 -0.57 5.14
C GLY A 45 -16.58 -1.99 5.62
N GLY A 46 -17.84 -2.39 5.67
CA GLY A 46 -18.17 -3.76 6.03
C GLY A 46 -19.66 -4.03 5.93
N LYS A 47 -20.04 -5.27 6.22
CA LYS A 47 -21.42 -5.75 6.25
C LYS A 47 -21.63 -6.66 7.45
N ALA A 48 -22.68 -6.41 8.20
CA ALA A 48 -23.19 -7.25 9.27
C ALA A 48 -24.37 -8.08 8.77
N ILE A 49 -24.32 -9.39 8.99
CA ILE A 49 -25.37 -10.34 8.64
C ILE A 49 -25.62 -11.30 9.79
N ASP A 50 -26.87 -11.72 9.97
CA ASP A 50 -27.21 -12.84 10.83
C ASP A 50 -26.86 -14.13 10.06
N THR A 51 -26.00 -14.97 10.63
CA THR A 51 -25.50 -16.21 10.00
C THR A 51 -26.55 -17.31 9.91
N GLY A 52 -27.54 -17.32 10.81
CA GLY A 52 -28.60 -18.33 10.82
C GLY A 52 -29.62 -18.10 9.70
N SER A 53 -29.97 -16.84 9.48
CA SER A 53 -30.99 -16.41 8.51
C SER A 53 -30.41 -15.86 7.21
N GLY A 54 -29.14 -15.48 7.19
CA GLY A 54 -28.51 -14.75 6.09
C GLY A 54 -29.00 -13.30 5.94
N THR A 55 -29.82 -12.81 6.87
CA THR A 55 -30.44 -11.49 6.77
C THR A 55 -29.48 -10.38 7.19
N ALA A 56 -29.71 -9.18 6.66
CA ALA A 56 -28.92 -8.01 7.01
C ALA A 56 -29.25 -7.53 8.42
N LEU A 57 -28.21 -7.29 9.22
CA LEU A 57 -28.34 -6.68 10.54
C LEU A 57 -28.38 -5.16 10.40
N SER A 58 -29.56 -4.61 10.14
CA SER A 58 -29.79 -3.16 9.95
C SER A 58 -29.87 -2.40 11.27
N GLY A 59 -29.39 -1.15 11.29
CA GLY A 59 -29.52 -0.24 12.43
C GLY A 59 -28.69 -0.65 13.65
N ARG A 60 -27.65 -1.46 13.45
CA ARG A 60 -26.77 -1.94 14.53
C ARG A 60 -25.59 -1.01 14.70
N ASP A 61 -25.33 -0.64 15.95
CA ASP A 61 -24.18 0.17 16.31
C ASP A 61 -22.90 -0.67 16.25
N LEU A 62 -21.85 -0.05 15.75
CA LEU A 62 -20.52 -0.64 15.71
C LEU A 62 -19.43 0.40 15.88
N THR A 63 -18.27 -0.05 16.31
CA THR A 63 -17.06 0.77 16.38
C THR A 63 -16.02 0.23 15.40
N VAL A 64 -15.45 1.09 14.56
CA VAL A 64 -14.29 0.78 13.72
C VAL A 64 -13.04 1.40 14.33
N ARG A 65 -12.00 0.58 14.52
CA ARG A 65 -10.69 0.99 15.01
C ARG A 65 -9.61 0.70 13.99
N ILE A 66 -8.68 1.64 13.84
CA ILE A 66 -7.43 1.44 13.10
C ILE A 66 -6.28 1.44 14.11
N VAL A 67 -5.45 0.41 14.03
CA VAL A 67 -4.27 0.21 14.88
C VAL A 67 -3.03 0.35 14.00
N ASP A 68 -2.01 0.98 14.58
CA ASP A 68 -0.74 1.27 13.93
C ASP A 68 0.02 -0.01 13.50
N PRO A 69 0.96 0.09 12.56
CA PRO A 69 1.75 -1.05 12.11
C PRO A 69 2.79 -1.53 13.13
N ASN A 70 3.10 -0.75 14.17
CA ASN A 70 4.01 -1.15 15.24
C ASN A 70 3.34 -2.07 16.26
N GLY A 71 2.03 -2.26 16.15
CA GLY A 71 1.23 -3.04 17.10
C GLY A 71 1.08 -2.34 18.45
N ASP A 72 1.39 -1.04 18.51
CA ASP A 72 1.05 -0.25 19.68
C ASP A 72 -0.48 -0.11 19.72
N VAL A 73 -1.07 -0.32 20.90
CA VAL A 73 -2.54 -0.34 21.07
C VAL A 73 -3.12 1.08 20.98
N SER A 74 -2.31 2.07 20.61
CA SER A 74 -2.73 3.43 20.33
C SER A 74 -3.67 3.41 19.13
N VAL A 75 -4.96 3.52 19.43
CA VAL A 75 -6.03 3.57 18.44
C VAL A 75 -5.85 4.87 17.66
N LEU A 76 -5.39 4.77 16.41
CA LEU A 76 -5.14 5.92 15.55
C LEU A 76 -6.43 6.53 15.00
N HIS A 77 -7.47 5.70 14.91
CA HIS A 77 -8.80 6.09 14.49
C HIS A 77 -9.82 5.25 15.23
N ASP A 78 -10.80 5.89 15.85
CA ASP A 78 -11.92 5.25 16.53
C ASP A 78 -13.21 5.94 16.08
N GLN A 79 -14.08 5.22 15.36
CA GLN A 79 -15.32 5.77 14.84
C GLN A 79 -16.51 4.88 15.19
N ASN A 80 -17.51 5.48 15.83
CA ASN A 80 -18.81 4.87 16.01
C ASN A 80 -19.66 5.08 14.76
N LEU A 81 -20.26 3.99 14.28
CA LEU A 81 -21.08 3.92 13.07
C LEU A 81 -22.34 3.09 13.37
N THR A 82 -23.29 3.17 12.45
CA THR A 82 -24.49 2.32 12.47
C THR A 82 -24.66 1.69 11.09
N THR A 83 -25.06 0.43 11.04
CA THR A 83 -25.33 -0.25 9.77
C THR A 83 -26.59 0.29 9.08
N ASP A 84 -26.54 0.38 7.75
CA ASP A 84 -27.68 0.75 6.91
C ASP A 84 -28.72 -0.38 6.79
N SER A 85 -29.79 -0.15 6.02
CA SER A 85 -30.85 -1.13 5.79
C SER A 85 -30.39 -2.43 5.10
N SER A 86 -29.22 -2.42 4.48
CA SER A 86 -28.59 -3.58 3.86
C SER A 86 -27.52 -4.23 4.76
N GLY A 87 -27.39 -3.75 6.00
CA GLY A 87 -26.41 -4.21 6.99
C GLY A 87 -25.01 -3.65 6.74
N LYS A 88 -24.83 -2.71 5.81
CA LYS A 88 -23.51 -2.18 5.44
C LYS A 88 -23.14 -0.99 6.29
N PHE A 89 -21.84 -0.75 6.44
CA PHE A 89 -21.29 0.48 7.01
C PHE A 89 -20.10 0.96 6.19
N THR A 90 -19.76 2.24 6.34
CA THR A 90 -18.59 2.87 5.74
C THR A 90 -18.08 3.93 6.70
N SER A 91 -16.80 3.89 7.04
CA SER A 91 -16.13 4.88 7.86
C SER A 91 -15.93 6.17 7.07
N SER A 92 -15.69 7.28 7.77
CA SER A 92 -15.05 8.43 7.15
C SER A 92 -13.62 8.06 6.72
N ASP A 93 -13.09 8.81 5.76
CA ASP A 93 -11.71 8.67 5.34
C ASP A 93 -10.74 8.88 6.51
N TYR A 94 -9.82 7.94 6.67
CA TYR A 94 -8.71 8.05 7.59
C TYR A 94 -7.47 8.52 6.83
N THR A 95 -6.88 9.64 7.26
CA THR A 95 -5.71 10.27 6.59
C THR A 95 -4.40 10.09 7.38
N GLY A 96 -4.41 9.26 8.44
CA GLY A 96 -3.29 9.11 9.37
C GLY A 96 -2.27 8.04 8.98
N THR A 97 -2.21 7.68 7.70
CA THR A 97 -1.25 6.73 7.10
C THR A 97 0.16 7.34 6.98
N SER A 98 0.64 8.02 8.02
CA SER A 98 1.94 8.70 8.01
C SER A 98 3.12 7.74 8.15
N ILE A 99 2.89 6.52 8.62
CA ILE A 99 3.91 5.49 8.81
C ILE A 99 3.63 4.37 7.81
N SER A 100 4.68 3.82 7.21
CA SER A 100 4.55 2.65 6.34
C SER A 100 4.41 1.37 7.15
N GLY A 101 3.79 0.36 6.56
CA GLY A 101 3.63 -0.97 7.16
C GLY A 101 2.19 -1.48 7.15
N LYS A 102 1.97 -2.55 7.91
CA LYS A 102 0.70 -3.27 7.97
C LYS A 102 -0.21 -2.73 9.06
N TYR A 103 -1.23 -1.97 8.69
CA TYR A 103 -2.25 -1.50 9.61
C TYR A 103 -3.29 -2.57 9.87
N SER A 104 -3.80 -2.62 11.09
CA SER A 104 -4.92 -3.50 11.46
C SER A 104 -6.20 -2.70 11.60
N VAL A 105 -7.29 -3.25 11.07
CA VAL A 105 -8.64 -2.70 11.19
C VAL A 105 -9.45 -3.66 12.04
N ILE A 106 -10.05 -3.17 13.11
CA ILE A 106 -10.85 -3.98 14.03
C ILE A 106 -12.22 -3.33 14.14
N SER A 107 -13.28 -4.09 13.91
CA SER A 107 -14.65 -3.63 14.04
C SER A 107 -15.38 -4.41 15.12
N TYR A 108 -16.08 -3.71 16.01
CA TYR A 108 -16.89 -4.29 17.08
C TYR A 108 -18.36 -4.01 16.77
N LEU A 109 -19.13 -5.02 16.43
CA LEU A 109 -20.58 -4.92 16.24
C LEU A 109 -21.27 -5.23 17.57
N TYR A 110 -21.97 -4.25 18.13
CA TYR A 110 -22.65 -4.42 19.41
C TYR A 110 -24.00 -5.11 19.22
N ASN A 111 -24.33 -5.94 20.20
CA ASN A 111 -25.63 -6.59 20.28
C ASN A 111 -26.68 -5.67 20.88
N VAL A 112 -27.94 -5.87 20.50
CA VAL A 112 -29.07 -5.18 21.14
C VAL A 112 -29.13 -5.56 22.63
N ASP A 113 -28.73 -6.79 22.95
CA ASP A 113 -28.53 -7.23 24.33
C ASP A 113 -27.08 -6.93 24.78
N PRO A 114 -26.88 -6.02 25.75
CA PRO A 114 -25.53 -5.66 26.24
C PRO A 114 -24.84 -6.80 27.01
N LEU A 115 -25.55 -7.87 27.36
CA LEU A 115 -24.96 -9.05 28.01
C LEU A 115 -24.24 -9.98 27.02
N ILE A 116 -24.50 -9.83 25.71
CA ILE A 116 -23.84 -10.60 24.67
C ILE A 116 -22.59 -9.84 24.20
N PRO A 117 -21.38 -10.41 24.33
CA PRO A 117 -20.15 -9.78 23.86
C PRO A 117 -20.26 -9.34 22.39
N PRO A 118 -19.63 -8.21 22.00
CA PRO A 118 -19.69 -7.73 20.63
C PRO A 118 -19.08 -8.74 19.66
N THR A 119 -19.65 -8.82 18.46
CA THR A 119 -19.06 -9.59 17.35
C THR A 119 -17.87 -8.80 16.80
N VAL A 120 -16.71 -9.45 16.69
CA VAL A 120 -15.48 -8.81 16.21
C VAL A 120 -15.19 -9.22 14.78
N GLY A 121 -14.97 -8.22 13.92
CA GLY A 121 -14.44 -8.39 12.57
C GLY A 121 -13.07 -7.74 12.47
N ALA A 122 -12.17 -8.31 11.68
CA ALA A 122 -10.84 -7.74 11.45
C ALA A 122 -10.56 -7.62 9.95
N ALA A 123 -9.67 -6.70 9.58
CA ALA A 123 -9.07 -6.59 8.26
C ALA A 123 -7.68 -5.97 8.41
N PHE A 124 -6.94 -5.86 7.32
CA PHE A 124 -5.67 -5.13 7.29
C PHE A 124 -5.52 -4.40 5.96
N PHE A 125 -4.68 -3.39 5.97
CA PHE A 125 -4.16 -2.75 4.76
C PHE A 125 -2.68 -2.42 4.96
N TYR A 126 -1.98 -2.18 3.86
CA TYR A 126 -0.58 -1.85 3.83
C TYR A 126 -0.42 -0.41 3.36
N VAL A 127 0.43 0.34 4.04
CA VAL A 127 0.92 1.63 3.56
C VAL A 127 2.35 1.38 3.09
N GLU A 128 2.61 1.61 1.82
CA GLU A 128 3.95 1.50 1.26
C GLU A 128 4.81 2.68 1.74
N PRO A 129 6.10 2.48 2.01
CA PRO A 129 6.99 3.58 2.29
C PRO A 129 7.09 4.52 1.09
N GLU A 130 7.17 5.82 1.36
CA GLU A 130 7.62 6.77 0.35
C GLU A 130 9.05 6.41 -0.06
N ARG A 131 9.38 6.56 -1.34
CA ARG A 131 10.69 6.15 -1.85
C ARG A 131 11.41 7.30 -2.53
N GLU A 132 12.67 7.46 -2.16
CA GLU A 132 13.60 8.32 -2.87
C GLU A 132 14.48 7.49 -3.80
N TYR A 133 14.52 7.89 -5.07
CA TYR A 133 15.41 7.32 -6.08
C TYR A 133 16.49 8.34 -6.44
N LYS A 134 17.75 7.93 -6.32
CA LYS A 134 18.91 8.71 -6.77
C LYS A 134 19.62 7.94 -7.88
N VAL A 135 19.84 8.59 -9.02
CA VAL A 135 20.55 8.01 -10.17
C VAL A 135 21.79 8.86 -10.43
N GLU A 136 22.95 8.22 -10.47
CA GLU A 136 24.24 8.87 -10.72
C GLU A 136 25.06 8.06 -11.72
N THR A 137 25.97 8.75 -12.39
CA THR A 137 26.97 8.14 -13.27
C THR A 137 28.37 8.50 -12.77
N ASP A 138 29.38 7.72 -13.17
CA ASP A 138 30.77 7.97 -12.77
C ASP A 138 31.36 9.25 -13.38
N LYS A 139 30.82 9.75 -14.50
CA LYS A 139 31.18 11.03 -15.13
C LYS A 139 30.02 11.62 -15.95
N PHE A 140 30.22 12.85 -16.41
CA PHE A 140 29.21 13.61 -17.18
C PHE A 140 29.29 13.41 -18.69
N ILE A 141 30.48 13.14 -19.23
CA ILE A 141 30.74 13.02 -20.66
C ILE A 141 31.53 11.73 -20.90
N TYR A 142 31.12 10.98 -21.91
CA TYR A 142 31.73 9.71 -22.30
C TYR A 142 32.09 9.75 -23.77
N GLU A 143 33.28 9.27 -24.09
CA GLU A 143 33.74 9.00 -25.44
C GLU A 143 33.22 7.64 -25.93
N PRO A 144 33.09 7.44 -27.25
CA PRO A 144 32.77 6.14 -27.82
C PRO A 144 33.75 5.04 -27.35
N GLY A 145 33.21 3.90 -26.93
CA GLY A 145 33.97 2.77 -26.39
C GLY A 145 34.20 2.81 -24.87
N GLU A 146 33.88 3.91 -24.19
CA GLU A 146 34.00 3.98 -22.73
C GLU A 146 32.83 3.28 -22.01
N ASN A 147 33.11 2.79 -20.81
CA ASN A 147 32.09 2.23 -19.93
C ASN A 147 31.46 3.32 -19.06
N VAL A 148 30.12 3.36 -19.07
CA VAL A 148 29.26 4.11 -18.16
C VAL A 148 28.90 3.21 -16.99
N THR A 149 29.26 3.62 -15.77
CA THR A 149 28.76 2.99 -14.55
C THR A 149 27.58 3.81 -14.05
N ILE A 150 26.37 3.25 -14.13
CA ILE A 150 25.15 3.88 -13.62
C ILE A 150 24.86 3.28 -12.26
N THR A 151 24.80 4.12 -11.23
CA THR A 151 24.48 3.71 -9.87
C THR A 151 23.12 4.26 -9.49
N ILE A 152 22.25 3.38 -9.01
CA ILE A 152 20.92 3.70 -8.51
C ILE A 152 20.89 3.39 -7.03
N THR A 153 20.49 4.37 -6.24
CA THR A 153 20.22 4.20 -4.80
C THR A 153 18.74 4.44 -4.56
N VAL A 154 18.12 3.51 -3.83
CA VAL A 154 16.73 3.58 -3.41
C VAL A 154 16.69 3.59 -1.88
N ASN A 155 16.01 4.58 -1.33
CA ASN A 155 15.76 4.66 0.10
C ASN A 155 14.25 4.72 0.35
N ASP A 156 13.78 3.99 1.35
CA ASP A 156 12.49 4.23 1.99
C ASP A 156 12.64 5.46 2.89
N VAL A 157 11.65 6.34 2.81
CA VAL A 157 11.57 7.62 3.52
C VAL A 157 10.40 7.55 4.48
N ASP A 158 10.66 7.74 5.77
CA ASP A 158 9.60 7.81 6.78
C ASP A 158 8.96 9.21 6.84
N ALA A 159 7.91 9.36 7.66
CA ALA A 159 7.20 10.63 7.86
C ALA A 159 8.11 11.78 8.34
N ASN A 160 9.24 11.46 8.97
CA ASN A 160 10.20 12.42 9.51
C ASN A 160 11.33 12.73 8.51
N GLY A 161 11.29 12.14 7.31
CA GLY A 161 12.34 12.26 6.30
C GLY A 161 13.58 11.39 6.55
N THR A 162 13.51 10.46 7.52
CA THR A 162 14.60 9.49 7.76
C THR A 162 14.66 8.54 6.59
N LYS A 163 15.87 8.35 6.05
CA LYS A 163 16.12 7.48 4.91
C LYS A 163 16.70 6.17 5.39
N THR A 164 16.08 5.07 4.98
CA THR A 164 16.59 3.72 5.19
C THR A 164 16.76 3.01 3.85
N PRO A 165 17.82 2.22 3.64
CA PRO A 165 18.03 1.57 2.35
C PRO A 165 16.92 0.58 1.99
N ALA A 166 16.33 0.73 0.80
CA ALA A 166 15.31 -0.18 0.30
C ALA A 166 15.97 -1.38 -0.40
N ALA A 167 16.16 -2.47 0.34
CA ALA A 167 16.84 -3.68 -0.14
C ALA A 167 15.92 -4.61 -0.94
N ASN A 168 16.51 -5.33 -1.91
CA ASN A 168 15.80 -6.26 -2.81
C ASN A 168 14.66 -5.62 -3.61
N GLU A 169 14.72 -4.31 -3.80
CA GLU A 169 13.72 -3.56 -4.55
C GLU A 169 13.93 -3.75 -6.04
N ASN A 170 12.83 -3.97 -6.77
CA ASN A 170 12.87 -4.14 -8.21
C ASN A 170 12.67 -2.80 -8.93
N VAL A 171 13.71 -2.29 -9.57
CA VAL A 171 13.69 -1.01 -10.28
C VAL A 171 13.75 -1.26 -11.78
N PRO A 172 12.81 -0.77 -12.59
CA PRO A 172 12.97 -0.74 -14.05
C PRO A 172 13.86 0.44 -14.47
N LEU A 173 14.82 0.21 -15.35
CA LEU A 173 15.72 1.24 -15.86
C LEU A 173 15.72 1.28 -17.38
N LYS A 174 15.60 2.50 -17.92
CA LYS A 174 15.78 2.79 -19.35
C LYS A 174 16.77 3.93 -19.51
N VAL A 175 17.75 3.74 -20.38
CA VAL A 175 18.75 4.77 -20.71
C VAL A 175 18.59 5.12 -22.17
N PHE A 176 18.55 6.42 -22.47
CA PHE A 176 18.46 6.94 -23.83
C PHE A 176 19.71 7.76 -24.15
N ASN A 177 20.17 7.71 -25.39
CA ASN A 177 21.20 8.63 -25.87
C ASN A 177 20.61 10.02 -26.17
N GLU A 178 21.46 10.98 -26.54
CA GLU A 178 21.05 12.36 -26.84
C GLU A 178 20.04 12.44 -28.01
N ALA A 179 20.12 11.51 -28.97
CA ALA A 179 19.16 11.40 -30.07
C ALA A 179 17.81 10.78 -29.65
N GLY A 180 17.62 10.45 -28.36
CA GLY A 180 16.40 9.81 -27.84
C GLY A 180 16.27 8.33 -28.18
N THR A 181 17.33 7.68 -28.64
CA THR A 181 17.36 6.23 -28.91
C THR A 181 17.60 5.48 -27.60
N LEU A 182 16.79 4.45 -27.33
CA LEU A 182 16.96 3.57 -26.19
C LEU A 182 18.25 2.75 -26.34
N VAL A 183 19.16 2.86 -25.38
CA VAL A 183 20.46 2.17 -25.37
C VAL A 183 20.62 1.14 -24.26
N VAL A 184 19.83 1.26 -23.18
CA VAL A 184 19.71 0.23 -22.14
C VAL A 184 18.23 0.04 -21.83
N ASP A 185 17.78 -1.21 -21.81
CA ASP A 185 16.45 -1.61 -21.35
C ASP A 185 16.59 -2.73 -20.33
N SER A 186 16.55 -2.35 -19.06
CA SER A 186 16.65 -3.27 -17.93
C SER A 186 15.31 -3.27 -17.21
N PRO A 187 14.38 -4.19 -17.56
CA PRO A 187 13.02 -4.18 -17.02
C PRO A 187 12.96 -4.51 -15.52
N SER A 188 14.03 -5.08 -14.98
CA SER A 188 14.12 -5.47 -13.58
C SER A 188 15.59 -5.50 -13.16
N ILE A 189 16.02 -4.53 -12.36
CA ILE A 189 17.28 -4.55 -11.61
C ILE A 189 16.97 -4.50 -10.12
N THR A 190 17.64 -5.34 -9.35
CA THR A 190 17.35 -5.51 -7.93
C THR A 190 18.40 -4.82 -7.07
N THR A 191 17.98 -3.98 -6.13
CA THR A 191 18.90 -3.35 -5.17
C THR A 191 19.51 -4.38 -4.23
N GLY A 192 20.78 -4.19 -3.89
CA GLY A 192 21.44 -4.95 -2.84
C GLY A 192 20.96 -4.53 -1.44
N SER A 193 21.54 -5.13 -0.41
CA SER A 193 21.22 -4.83 1.00
C SER A 193 21.48 -3.38 1.41
N SER A 194 22.30 -2.64 0.66
CA SER A 194 22.56 -1.21 0.87
C SER A 194 21.57 -0.31 0.13
N GLY A 195 20.50 -0.86 -0.46
CA GLY A 195 19.57 -0.10 -1.31
C GLY A 195 20.18 0.36 -2.63
N THR A 196 21.36 -0.14 -3.00
CA THR A 196 22.09 0.30 -4.19
C THR A 196 22.21 -0.82 -5.21
N VAL A 197 22.16 -0.47 -6.49
CA VAL A 197 22.53 -1.34 -7.62
C VAL A 197 23.34 -0.53 -8.63
N SER A 198 24.36 -1.15 -9.21
CA SER A 198 25.14 -0.56 -10.29
C SER A 198 25.02 -1.41 -11.54
N ILE A 199 24.87 -0.76 -12.69
CA ILE A 199 24.93 -1.39 -14.00
C ILE A 199 26.01 -0.75 -14.85
N ASN A 200 26.56 -1.52 -15.77
CA ASN A 200 27.56 -1.06 -16.72
C ASN A 200 26.97 -1.06 -18.13
N TYR A 201 27.25 0.00 -18.87
CA TYR A 201 26.89 0.15 -20.29
C TYR A 201 28.09 0.69 -21.06
N THR A 202 28.44 0.08 -22.19
CA THR A 202 29.53 0.56 -23.04
C THR A 202 28.97 1.46 -24.13
N VAL A 203 29.50 2.69 -24.26
CA VAL A 203 29.12 3.61 -25.33
C VAL A 203 29.52 2.99 -26.69
N PRO A 204 28.61 2.84 -27.65
CA PRO A 204 28.94 2.27 -28.95
C PRO A 204 30.03 3.05 -29.67
N VAL A 205 31.01 2.35 -30.22
CA VAL A 205 31.97 2.95 -31.14
C VAL A 205 31.28 3.16 -32.49
N THR A 206 31.11 4.41 -32.91
CA THR A 206 30.68 4.71 -34.27
C THR A 206 31.85 4.46 -35.21
N SER A 207 31.82 3.37 -35.97
CA SER A 207 32.73 3.20 -37.10
C SER A 207 32.40 4.26 -38.15
N SER A 208 33.31 5.21 -38.33
CA SER A 208 33.28 6.27 -39.35
C SER A 208 33.51 5.71 -40.74
#